data_AF-A0AAD9IXS6-F1
#
_entry.id   AF-A0AAD9IXS6-F1
#
_cell.length_a   1.000
_cell.length_b   1.000
_cell.length_c   1.000
_cell.angle_alpha   90.00
_cell.angle_beta   90.00
_cell.angle_gamma   90.00
#
_symmetry.space_group_name_H-M   'P 1'
#
loop_
_entity.id
_entity.type
_entity.pdbx_description
1 polymer ?
#
loop_
_entity_poly.entity_id
_entity_poly.type
_entity_poly.pdbx_seq_one_letter_code
_entity_poly.pdbx_strand_id
1 'polypeptide(L)'
;SAGIAREVGASGEIRNVADTLTDPGLGSEITDHDGFKIWSLLSVPIRNSEDNVIGVVQLKNKCNGKPFTEAFAIFCGLGIHNCQMYESACKLMAKQSVALEVLSYHATAPQEDVDRLKKAVIPTGNEYQLYSFEFNDFLLSEDDTCKAAVRMFVEMDIPNKFYIPYEVGHFRCGCVCAISFY
;
A
#
# COMPACT_ATOMS: atom_id res chain seq x y z
N SER A 1 -5.93 38.14 7.09
CA SER A 1 -4.99 37.00 6.97
C SER A 1 -4.98 36.31 5.58
N ALA A 2 -6.11 36.28 4.85
CA ALA A 2 -6.25 35.50 3.60
C ALA A 2 -5.34 35.89 2.42
N GLY A 3 -4.88 37.16 2.33
CA GLY A 3 -4.00 37.61 1.25
C GLY A 3 -2.63 36.93 1.25
N ILE A 4 -2.04 36.76 2.43
CA ILE A 4 -0.70 36.17 2.60
C ILE A 4 -0.73 34.67 2.32
N ALA A 5 -1.81 33.98 2.74
CA ALA A 5 -1.99 32.57 2.41
C ALA A 5 -2.06 32.36 0.90
N ARG A 6 -2.76 33.25 0.18
CA ARG A 6 -2.86 33.19 -1.28
C ARG A 6 -1.55 33.50 -1.97
N GLU A 7 -0.80 34.49 -1.49
CA GLU A 7 0.54 34.82 -2.01
C GLU A 7 1.51 33.66 -1.85
N VAL A 8 1.56 33.03 -0.66
CA VAL A 8 2.38 31.84 -0.41
C VAL A 8 1.90 30.63 -1.23
N GLY A 9 0.59 30.48 -1.40
CA GLY A 9 0.01 29.44 -2.25
C GLY A 9 0.40 29.59 -3.72
N ALA A 10 0.49 30.83 -4.22
CA ALA A 10 0.84 31.13 -5.61
C ALA A 10 2.36 31.15 -5.87
N SER A 11 3.15 31.68 -4.93
CA SER A 11 4.61 31.77 -5.05
C SER A 11 5.32 30.47 -4.68
N GLY A 12 4.74 29.69 -3.75
CA GLY A 12 5.41 28.54 -3.15
C GLY A 12 6.54 28.92 -2.19
N GLU A 13 6.69 30.19 -1.84
CA GLU A 13 7.74 30.71 -0.97
C GLU A 13 7.25 30.90 0.47
N ILE A 14 8.12 30.62 1.44
CA ILE A 14 7.80 30.77 2.86
C ILE A 14 7.76 32.25 3.23
N ARG A 15 6.71 32.70 3.94
CA ARG A 15 6.60 34.07 4.48
C ARG A 15 6.58 34.07 6.00
N ASN A 16 7.64 34.59 6.61
CA ASN A 16 7.78 34.73 8.06
C ASN A 16 7.73 36.21 8.48
N VAL A 17 6.61 36.63 9.07
CA VAL A 17 6.38 37.99 9.55
C VAL A 17 6.50 38.00 11.06
N ALA A 18 7.57 38.63 11.55
CA ALA A 18 7.85 38.74 12.98
C ALA A 18 6.94 39.77 13.67
N ASP A 19 6.73 40.92 13.03
CA ASP A 19 5.81 41.96 13.47
C ASP A 19 5.08 42.57 12.27
N THR A 20 3.76 42.43 12.27
CA THR A 20 2.86 42.86 11.21
C THR A 20 2.74 44.38 11.08
N LEU A 21 3.10 45.13 12.14
CA LEU A 21 3.11 46.60 12.11
C LEU A 21 4.34 47.18 11.41
N THR A 22 5.41 46.37 11.31
CA THR A 22 6.70 46.81 10.75
C THR A 22 6.94 46.33 9.33
N ASP A 23 6.08 45.43 8.81
CA ASP A 23 6.24 44.86 7.48
C ASP A 23 5.65 45.82 6.42
N PRO A 24 6.48 46.35 5.49
CA PRO A 24 6.03 47.34 4.50
C PRO A 24 5.05 46.80 3.46
N GLY A 25 4.89 45.47 3.36
CA GLY A 25 3.92 44.82 2.47
C GLY A 25 2.56 44.57 3.13
N LEU A 26 2.43 44.82 4.43
CA LEU A 26 1.22 44.58 5.22
C LEU A 26 0.74 45.88 5.84
N GLY A 27 -0.38 46.41 5.34
CA GLY A 27 -1.00 47.61 5.89
C GLY A 27 -1.33 47.49 7.39
N SER A 28 -1.58 48.62 8.03
CA SER A 28 -1.84 48.69 9.47
C SER A 28 -3.04 47.82 9.89
N GLU A 29 -2.77 46.89 10.81
CA GLU A 29 -3.71 45.96 11.44
C GLU A 29 -4.29 44.87 10.53
N ILE A 30 -3.67 43.69 10.60
CA ILE A 30 -4.23 42.46 10.04
C ILE A 30 -5.05 41.78 11.11
N THR A 31 -6.32 41.50 10.80
CA THR A 31 -7.18 40.64 11.62
C THR A 31 -7.37 39.28 10.96
N ASP A 32 -7.67 38.29 11.80
CA ASP A 32 -8.16 37.00 11.33
C ASP A 32 -9.67 37.02 11.07
N HIS A 33 -10.20 35.92 10.52
CA HIS A 33 -11.63 35.75 10.28
C HIS A 33 -12.49 35.95 11.55
N ASP A 34 -11.94 35.63 12.71
CA ASP A 34 -12.60 35.78 14.02
C ASP A 34 -12.37 37.17 14.67
N GLY A 35 -11.77 38.12 13.93
CA GLY A 35 -11.51 39.48 14.42
C GLY A 35 -10.31 39.62 15.35
N PHE A 36 -9.56 38.55 15.63
CA PHE A 36 -8.33 38.63 16.40
C PHE A 36 -7.24 39.40 15.66
N LYS A 37 -6.59 40.34 16.35
CA LYS A 37 -5.42 41.05 15.85
C LYS A 37 -4.25 40.06 15.70
N ILE A 38 -3.62 40.08 14.53
CA ILE A 38 -2.45 39.27 14.22
C ILE A 38 -1.21 40.16 14.34
N TRP A 39 -0.33 39.86 15.29
CA TRP A 39 0.95 40.57 15.46
C TRP A 39 2.15 39.80 14.91
N SER A 40 2.04 38.47 14.76
CA SER A 40 3.08 37.65 14.10
C SER A 40 2.44 36.55 13.27
N LEU A 41 3.07 36.19 12.16
CA LEU A 41 2.54 35.21 11.21
C LEU A 41 3.66 34.44 10.51
N LEU A 42 3.57 33.11 10.46
CA LEU A 42 4.37 32.28 9.57
C LEU A 42 3.44 31.53 8.62
N SER A 43 3.65 31.66 7.32
CA SER A 43 2.90 30.97 6.27
C SER A 43 3.84 30.07 5.46
N VAL A 44 3.53 28.78 5.42
CA VAL A 44 4.38 27.75 4.79
C VAL A 44 3.55 26.91 3.82
N PRO A 45 3.99 26.74 2.56
CA PRO A 45 3.28 25.93 1.59
C PRO A 45 3.47 24.43 1.89
N ILE A 46 2.38 23.67 1.76
CA ILE A 46 2.40 22.21 1.75
C ILE A 46 2.48 21.77 0.29
N ARG A 47 3.47 20.94 -0.03
CA ARG A 47 3.70 20.42 -1.37
C ARG A 47 3.37 18.93 -1.43
N ASN A 48 2.92 18.45 -2.59
CA ASN A 48 2.76 17.02 -2.86
C ASN A 48 4.08 16.40 -3.37
N SER A 49 4.05 15.12 -3.73
CA SER A 49 5.18 14.39 -4.31
C SER A 49 5.68 14.92 -5.65
N GLU A 50 4.91 15.76 -6.34
CA GLU A 50 5.24 16.39 -7.63
C GLU A 50 5.71 17.85 -7.46
N ASP A 51 6.01 18.27 -6.22
CA ASP A 51 6.41 19.64 -5.85
C ASP A 51 5.32 20.71 -6.05
N ASN A 52 4.08 20.30 -6.33
CA ASN A 52 2.94 21.21 -6.46
C ASN A 52 2.39 21.61 -5.10
N VAL A 53 2.12 22.91 -4.90
CA VAL A 53 1.53 23.44 -3.67
C VAL A 53 0.06 23.01 -3.57
N ILE A 54 -0.27 22.16 -2.59
CA ILE A 54 -1.62 21.65 -2.33
C ILE A 54 -2.35 22.40 -1.23
N GLY A 55 -1.64 23.21 -0.45
CA GLY A 55 -2.20 23.98 0.64
C GLY A 55 -1.17 24.87 1.32
N VAL A 56 -1.60 25.66 2.31
CA VAL A 56 -0.72 26.55 3.08
C VAL A 56 -1.07 26.43 4.55
N VAL A 57 -0.06 26.21 5.39
CA VAL A 57 -0.17 26.25 6.85
C VAL A 57 0.12 27.66 7.32
N GLN A 58 -0.73 28.21 8.18
CA GLN A 58 -0.51 29.50 8.83
C GLN A 58 -0.44 29.37 10.35
N LEU A 59 0.66 29.85 10.93
CA LEU A 59 0.87 29.98 12.36
C LEU A 59 0.76 31.45 12.74
N LYS A 60 -0.11 31.80 13.70
CA LYS A 60 -0.39 33.18 14.10
C LYS A 60 0.01 33.39 15.56
N ASN A 61 0.37 34.62 15.91
CA ASN A 61 0.45 35.11 17.28
C ASN A 61 1.34 34.26 18.21
N LYS A 62 2.63 34.18 17.89
CA LYS A 62 3.61 33.55 18.76
C LYS A 62 3.69 34.29 20.09
N CYS A 63 3.59 33.55 21.20
CA CYS A 63 3.48 34.14 22.55
C CYS A 63 4.78 34.77 23.07
N ASN A 64 5.94 34.49 22.45
CA ASN A 64 7.24 34.92 22.96
C ASN A 64 7.83 36.16 22.26
N GLY A 65 7.06 36.82 21.39
CA GLY A 65 7.49 38.04 20.69
C GLY A 65 8.69 37.87 19.75
N LYS A 66 9.16 36.63 19.51
CA LYS A 66 10.23 36.31 18.56
C LYS A 66 9.64 35.81 17.24
N PRO A 67 10.36 35.91 16.11
CA PRO A 67 9.92 35.29 14.86
C PRO A 67 9.72 33.77 15.04
N PHE A 68 8.83 33.16 14.26
CA PHE A 68 8.76 31.70 14.22
C PHE A 68 10.08 31.13 13.69
N THR A 69 10.54 30.03 14.26
CA THR A 69 11.68 29.28 13.74
C THR A 69 11.22 28.47 12.54
N GLU A 70 11.82 28.67 11.36
CA GLU A 70 11.49 27.96 10.11
C GLU A 70 11.45 26.44 10.30
N ALA A 71 12.36 25.89 11.12
CA ALA A 71 12.40 24.47 11.43
C ALA A 71 11.06 23.92 11.97
N PHE A 72 10.34 24.68 12.80
CA PHE A 72 9.06 24.22 13.35
C PHE A 72 8.01 24.00 12.25
N ALA A 73 7.92 24.93 11.30
CA ALA A 73 6.96 24.78 10.21
C ALA A 73 7.37 23.71 9.19
N ILE A 74 8.68 23.51 8.97
CA ILE A 74 9.19 22.39 8.18
C ILE A 74 8.78 21.06 8.83
N PHE A 75 8.97 20.91 10.15
CA PHE A 75 8.57 19.70 10.87
C PHE A 75 7.06 19.48 10.87
N CYS A 76 6.25 20.54 11.01
CA CYS A 76 4.79 20.44 10.88
C CYS A 76 4.38 20.03 9.46
N GLY A 77 4.99 20.61 8.42
CA GLY A 77 4.70 20.27 7.02
C GLY A 77 5.03 18.81 6.70
N LEU A 78 6.20 18.33 7.12
CA LEU A 78 6.61 16.94 6.99
C LEU A 78 5.69 15.99 7.77
N GLY A 79 5.30 16.36 8.99
CA GLY A 79 4.38 15.58 9.81
C GLY A 79 3.01 15.41 9.16
N ILE A 80 2.42 16.50 8.66
CA ILE A 80 1.12 16.48 7.97
C ILE A 80 1.21 15.63 6.69
N HIS A 81 2.25 15.84 5.87
CA HIS A 81 2.44 15.08 4.65
C HIS A 81 2.62 13.59 4.92
N ASN A 82 3.41 13.21 5.93
CA ASN A 82 3.60 11.81 6.34
C ASN A 82 2.29 11.18 6.84
N CYS A 83 1.49 11.89 7.64
CA CYS A 83 0.19 11.40 8.07
C CYS A 83 -0.76 11.17 6.89
N GLN A 84 -0.82 12.10 5.94
CA GLN A 84 -1.67 11.98 4.74
C GLN A 84 -1.25 10.80 3.85
N MET A 85 0.05 10.64 3.62
CA MET A 85 0.61 9.52 2.85
C MET A 85 0.33 8.18 3.53
N TYR A 86 0.51 8.10 4.84
CA TYR A 86 0.22 6.89 5.62
C TYR A 86 -1.27 6.52 5.56
N GLU A 87 -2.17 7.49 5.74
CA GLU A 87 -3.61 7.23 5.65
C GLU A 87 -4.01 6.71 4.26
N SER A 88 -3.41 7.27 3.20
CA SER A 88 -3.66 6.84 1.82
C SER A 88 -3.14 5.42 1.57
N ALA A 89 -1.95 5.10 2.10
CA ALA A 89 -1.39 3.75 2.05
C ALA A 89 -2.29 2.74 2.79
N CYS A 90 -2.77 3.06 3.99
CA CYS A 90 -3.69 2.19 4.73
C CYS A 90 -4.99 1.94 3.95
N LYS A 91 -5.57 2.96 3.30
CA LYS A 91 -6.75 2.80 2.45
C LYS A 91 -6.48 1.89 1.26
N LEU A 92 -5.32 2.01 0.63
CA LEU A 92 -4.93 1.17 -0.50
C LEU A 92 -4.71 -0.28 -0.06
N MET A 93 -4.04 -0.49 1.07
CA MET A 93 -3.84 -1.83 1.66
C MET A 93 -5.17 -2.50 1.99
N ALA A 94 -6.14 -1.78 2.57
CA ALA A 94 -7.47 -2.32 2.84
C ALA A 94 -8.19 -2.74 1.54
N LYS A 95 -8.13 -1.91 0.50
CA LYS A 95 -8.69 -2.26 -0.82
C LYS A 95 -8.01 -3.48 -1.43
N GLN A 96 -6.68 -3.54 -1.34
CA GLN A 96 -5.89 -4.67 -1.83
C GLN A 96 -6.25 -5.96 -1.10
N SER A 97 -6.45 -5.93 0.22
CA SER A 97 -6.86 -7.09 1.02
C SER A 97 -8.19 -7.66 0.53
N VAL A 98 -9.22 -6.80 0.37
CA VAL A 98 -10.54 -7.24 -0.09
C VAL A 98 -10.47 -7.80 -1.52
N ALA A 99 -9.71 -7.16 -2.41
CA ALA A 99 -9.54 -7.65 -3.78
C ALA A 99 -8.84 -9.03 -3.81
N LEU A 100 -7.82 -9.23 -2.98
CA LEU A 100 -7.14 -10.52 -2.84
C LEU A 100 -8.05 -11.60 -2.25
N GLU A 101 -8.89 -11.26 -1.27
CA GLU A 101 -9.88 -12.20 -0.72
C GLU A 101 -10.85 -12.67 -1.79
N VAL A 102 -11.43 -11.76 -2.58
CA VAL A 102 -12.35 -12.10 -3.70
C VAL A 102 -11.67 -13.02 -4.71
N LEU A 103 -10.44 -12.72 -5.13
CA LEU A 103 -9.68 -13.58 -6.04
C LEU A 103 -9.37 -14.94 -5.40
N SER A 104 -9.08 -14.96 -4.10
CA SER A 104 -8.77 -16.20 -3.38
C SER A 104 -9.96 -17.16 -3.34
N TYR A 105 -11.21 -16.68 -3.27
CA TYR A 105 -12.39 -17.57 -3.31
C TYR A 105 -12.49 -18.35 -4.63
N HIS A 106 -12.06 -17.76 -5.74
CA HIS A 106 -12.06 -18.42 -7.05
C HIS A 106 -10.80 -19.23 -7.35
N ALA A 107 -9.68 -18.92 -6.67
CA ALA A 107 -8.37 -19.54 -6.93
C ALA A 107 -7.95 -20.56 -5.85
N THR A 108 -8.64 -20.63 -4.72
CA THR A 108 -8.30 -21.50 -3.59
C THR A 108 -9.21 -22.72 -3.60
N ALA A 109 -8.60 -23.91 -3.55
CA ALA A 109 -9.36 -25.13 -3.39
C ALA A 109 -9.99 -25.20 -1.99
N PRO A 110 -11.20 -25.76 -1.85
CA PRO A 110 -11.83 -25.96 -0.55
C PRO A 110 -10.96 -26.89 0.31
N GLN A 111 -10.97 -26.67 1.63
CA GLN A 111 -10.09 -27.41 2.53
C GLN A 111 -10.37 -28.92 2.54
N GLU A 112 -11.61 -29.32 2.26
CA GLU A 112 -11.97 -30.72 2.12
C GLU A 112 -11.20 -31.42 0.98
N ASP A 113 -11.06 -30.77 -0.18
CA ASP A 113 -10.31 -31.33 -1.31
C ASP A 113 -8.81 -31.38 -1.01
N VAL A 114 -8.28 -30.38 -0.29
CA VAL A 114 -6.89 -30.38 0.17
C VAL A 114 -6.63 -31.55 1.12
N ASP A 115 -7.52 -31.76 2.10
CA ASP A 115 -7.39 -32.85 3.07
C ASP A 115 -7.60 -34.23 2.44
N ARG A 116 -8.47 -34.34 1.42
CA ARG A 116 -8.63 -35.55 0.63
C ARG A 116 -7.34 -35.87 -0.12
N LEU A 117 -6.75 -34.90 -0.80
CA LEU A 117 -5.50 -35.09 -1.55
C LEU A 117 -4.31 -35.42 -0.65
N LYS A 118 -4.22 -34.80 0.54
CA LYS A 118 -3.17 -35.11 1.54
C LYS A 118 -3.19 -36.56 2.02
N LYS A 119 -4.38 -37.16 2.13
CA LYS A 119 -4.56 -38.54 2.58
C LYS A 119 -4.60 -39.55 1.43
N ALA A 120 -4.69 -39.07 0.20
CA ALA A 120 -4.75 -39.93 -0.97
C ALA A 120 -3.43 -40.67 -1.17
N VAL A 121 -3.53 -41.95 -1.53
CA VAL A 121 -2.37 -42.70 -2.02
C VAL A 121 -2.07 -42.20 -3.43
N ILE A 122 -0.83 -41.78 -3.67
CA ILE A 122 -0.37 -41.29 -4.97
C ILE A 122 0.28 -42.46 -5.72
N PRO A 123 -0.33 -42.94 -6.83
CA PRO A 123 0.25 -43.98 -7.66
C PRO A 123 1.61 -43.59 -8.26
N THR A 124 2.36 -44.57 -8.70
CA THR A 124 3.69 -44.37 -9.29
C THR A 124 3.60 -43.78 -10.71
N GLY A 125 4.65 -43.08 -11.16
CA GLY A 125 4.69 -42.50 -12.51
C GLY A 125 4.53 -43.53 -13.64
N ASN A 126 4.94 -44.78 -13.39
CA ASN A 126 4.72 -45.89 -14.32
C ASN A 126 3.25 -46.30 -14.44
N GLU A 127 2.49 -46.29 -13.34
CA GLU A 127 1.06 -46.63 -13.34
C GLU A 127 0.25 -45.61 -14.14
N TYR A 128 0.64 -44.34 -14.07
CA TYR A 128 0.05 -43.26 -14.88
C TYR A 128 0.66 -43.13 -16.28
N GLN A 129 1.64 -43.97 -16.63
CA GLN A 129 2.39 -43.89 -17.89
C GLN A 129 3.00 -42.51 -18.18
N LEU A 130 3.40 -41.76 -17.15
CA LEU A 130 3.85 -40.35 -17.27
C LEU A 130 5.13 -40.18 -18.10
N TYR A 131 5.90 -41.26 -18.27
CA TYR A 131 7.13 -41.24 -19.06
C TYR A 131 6.93 -41.62 -20.54
N SER A 132 5.72 -42.03 -20.92
CA SER A 132 5.41 -42.39 -22.30
C SER A 132 5.04 -41.15 -23.10
N PHE A 133 5.57 -41.03 -24.32
CA PHE A 133 5.10 -40.03 -25.30
C PHE A 133 3.67 -40.29 -25.78
N GLU A 134 3.11 -41.45 -25.48
CA GLU A 134 1.71 -41.82 -25.74
C GLU A 134 0.78 -41.49 -24.56
N PHE A 135 1.28 -40.78 -23.53
CA PHE A 135 0.48 -40.34 -22.40
C PHE A 135 -0.77 -39.56 -22.84
N ASN A 136 -1.91 -39.88 -22.25
CA ASN A 136 -3.20 -39.28 -22.57
C ASN A 136 -3.96 -38.95 -21.28
N ASP A 137 -4.10 -37.65 -21.02
CA ASP A 137 -4.78 -37.10 -19.84
C ASP A 137 -6.31 -37.16 -19.93
N PHE A 138 -6.90 -37.25 -21.14
CA PHE A 138 -8.35 -37.40 -21.32
C PHE A 138 -8.92 -38.67 -20.68
N LEU A 139 -8.06 -39.66 -20.39
CA LEU A 139 -8.44 -40.91 -19.75
C LEU A 139 -8.37 -40.83 -18.20
N LEU A 140 -7.81 -39.75 -17.66
CA LEU A 140 -7.68 -39.53 -16.22
C LEU A 140 -8.89 -38.76 -15.68
N SER A 141 -9.29 -39.11 -14.45
CA SER A 141 -10.23 -38.29 -13.68
C SER A 141 -9.54 -37.01 -13.19
N GLU A 142 -10.31 -35.95 -12.88
CA GLU A 142 -9.74 -34.72 -12.32
C GLU A 142 -8.88 -34.96 -11.06
N ASP A 143 -9.30 -35.91 -10.22
CA ASP A 143 -8.58 -36.32 -9.00
C ASP A 143 -7.27 -37.06 -9.33
N ASP A 144 -7.28 -37.91 -10.38
CA ASP A 144 -6.08 -38.62 -10.84
C ASP A 144 -5.11 -37.71 -11.58
N THR A 145 -5.59 -36.73 -12.33
CA THR A 145 -4.75 -35.67 -12.92
C THR A 145 -4.04 -34.87 -11.83
N CYS A 146 -4.74 -34.54 -10.74
CA CYS A 146 -4.13 -33.88 -9.59
C CYS A 146 -3.04 -34.75 -8.92
N LYS A 147 -3.31 -36.05 -8.69
CA LYS A 147 -2.32 -36.99 -8.14
C LYS A 147 -1.12 -37.17 -9.06
N ALA A 148 -1.34 -37.29 -10.37
CA ALA A 148 -0.29 -37.40 -11.37
C ALA A 148 0.62 -36.15 -11.36
N ALA A 149 0.04 -34.95 -11.28
CA ALA A 149 0.81 -33.72 -11.14
C ALA A 149 1.65 -33.71 -9.85
N VAL A 150 1.05 -34.05 -8.70
CA VAL A 150 1.81 -34.15 -7.43
C VAL A 150 2.94 -35.19 -7.55
N ARG A 151 2.68 -36.31 -8.23
CA ARG A 151 3.69 -37.34 -8.49
C ARG A 151 4.89 -36.79 -9.27
N MET A 152 4.65 -35.97 -10.29
CA MET A 152 5.72 -35.29 -11.05
C MET A 152 6.57 -34.40 -10.15
N PHE A 153 5.95 -33.62 -9.26
CA PHE A 153 6.68 -32.74 -8.33
C PHE A 153 7.55 -33.51 -7.34
N VAL A 154 7.05 -34.63 -6.80
CA VAL A 154 7.79 -35.50 -5.87
C VAL A 154 8.97 -36.17 -6.57
N GLU A 155 8.79 -36.66 -7.80
CA GLU A 155 9.87 -37.31 -8.55
C GLU A 155 10.99 -36.35 -8.97
N MET A 156 10.68 -35.09 -9.21
CA MET A 156 11.66 -34.04 -9.49
C MET A 156 12.36 -33.49 -8.25
N ASP A 157 12.07 -34.03 -7.06
CA ASP A 157 12.61 -33.61 -5.77
C ASP A 157 12.44 -32.11 -5.48
N ILE A 158 11.45 -31.47 -6.12
CA ILE A 158 11.16 -30.03 -5.98
C ILE A 158 10.82 -29.67 -4.52
N PRO A 159 10.00 -30.45 -3.78
CA PRO A 159 9.66 -30.12 -2.41
C PRO A 159 10.89 -29.98 -1.50
N ASN A 160 11.86 -30.88 -1.63
CA ASN A 160 13.07 -30.85 -0.82
C ASN A 160 14.04 -29.77 -1.29
N LYS A 161 14.20 -29.61 -2.61
CA LYS A 161 15.11 -28.63 -3.21
C LYS A 161 14.75 -27.18 -2.87
N PHE A 162 13.46 -26.87 -2.76
CA PHE A 162 12.97 -25.53 -2.46
C PHE A 162 12.44 -25.37 -1.02
N TYR A 163 12.65 -26.39 -0.16
CA TYR A 163 12.16 -26.39 1.22
C TYR A 163 10.67 -26.05 1.32
N ILE A 164 9.86 -26.62 0.41
CA ILE A 164 8.42 -26.41 0.40
C ILE A 164 7.84 -27.29 1.52
N PRO A 165 7.34 -26.70 2.63
CA PRO A 165 6.85 -27.47 3.76
C PRO A 165 5.62 -28.29 3.37
N TYR A 166 5.68 -29.60 3.60
CA TYR A 166 4.58 -30.54 3.33
C TYR A 166 3.35 -30.29 4.23
N GLU A 167 3.55 -29.70 5.42
CA GLU A 167 2.48 -29.38 6.38
C GLU A 167 1.64 -28.16 6.00
N VAL A 168 2.18 -27.25 5.19
CA VAL A 168 1.36 -26.16 4.68
C VAL A 168 0.47 -26.79 3.61
N GLY A 169 -0.81 -26.97 3.94
CA GLY A 169 -1.90 -27.25 2.98
C GLY A 169 -2.08 -26.16 1.91
N HIS A 170 -1.01 -25.45 1.59
CA HIS A 170 -0.75 -24.71 0.37
C HIS A 170 0.40 -25.38 -0.43
N PHE A 171 0.39 -26.71 -0.59
CA PHE A 171 0.26 -27.14 -1.99
C PHE A 171 -1.07 -26.51 -2.38
N ARG A 172 -1.05 -25.28 -2.91
CA ARG A 172 -2.27 -24.72 -3.49
C ARG A 172 -2.68 -25.82 -4.45
N CYS A 173 -3.75 -26.54 -4.14
CA CYS A 173 -4.46 -27.25 -5.19
C CYS A 173 -4.77 -26.21 -6.28
N GLY A 174 -4.92 -24.91 -5.94
CA GLY A 174 -4.81 -23.79 -6.89
C GLY A 174 -3.53 -23.64 -7.73
N CYS A 175 -2.35 -24.21 -7.43
CA CYS A 175 -1.23 -24.26 -8.37
C CYS A 175 -1.42 -25.40 -9.37
N VAL A 176 -1.94 -26.56 -8.95
CA VAL A 176 -2.24 -27.67 -9.86
C VAL A 176 -3.51 -27.37 -10.69
N CYS A 177 -4.58 -26.90 -10.06
CA CYS A 177 -5.80 -26.39 -10.71
C CYS A 177 -5.57 -25.12 -11.54
N ALA A 178 -4.81 -24.10 -11.09
CA ALA A 178 -4.59 -22.92 -11.94
C ALA A 178 -3.67 -23.21 -13.14
N ILE A 179 -2.83 -24.25 -13.08
CA ILE A 179 -2.09 -24.74 -14.25
C ILE A 179 -3.04 -25.45 -15.23
N SER A 180 -4.14 -26.06 -14.77
CA SER A 180 -5.16 -26.67 -15.64
C SER A 180 -6.17 -25.70 -16.25
N PHE A 181 -6.23 -24.43 -15.79
CA PHE A 181 -7.17 -23.41 -16.28
C PHE A 181 -6.51 -22.25 -17.07
N TYR A 182 -5.31 -22.44 -17.59
CA TYR A 182 -4.67 -21.54 -18.57
C TYR A 182 -4.24 -22.26 -19.83
#